data_AF-A0A5B1BQL0-F1
#
_entry.id   AF-A0A5B1BQL0-F1
#
_cell.length_a   1.000
_cell.length_b   1.000
_cell.length_c   1.000
_cell.angle_alpha   90.00
_cell.angle_beta   90.00
_cell.angle_gamma   90.00
#
_symmetry.space_group_name_H-M   'P 1'
#
loop_
_entity.id
_entity.type
_entity.pdbx_description
1 polymer ?
#
loop_
_entity_poly.entity_id
_entity_poly.type
_entity_poly.pdbx_seq_one_letter_code
_entity_poly.pdbx_strand_id
1 'polypeptide(L)'
;MIAEVQLINTPLPGMHYDVGLIQAPRPSSAPCAPGDPGIASAGFELDAVGRGMVTVQDTIRPGTTGVWVMIQRPSSHTQDPAEFYTSGFLVAV
;
A
#
# COMPACT_ATOMS: atom_id res chain seq x y z
N MET A 1 12.27 8.58 -0.98
CA MET A 1 12.11 7.17 -1.36
C MET A 1 11.05 7.05 -2.45
N ILE A 2 11.20 6.05 -3.32
CA ILE A 2 10.27 5.73 -4.39
C ILE A 2 10.03 4.23 -4.33
N ALA A 3 8.78 3.81 -4.41
CA ALA A 3 8.39 2.41 -4.50
C ALA A 3 7.47 2.23 -5.71
N GLU A 4 7.82 1.30 -6.60
CA GLU A 4 6.92 0.85 -7.65
C GLU A 4 6.18 -0.40 -7.18
N VAL A 5 4.87 -0.38 -7.31
CA VAL A 5 3.99 -1.50 -6.95
C VAL A 5 3.29 -1.98 -8.20
N GLN A 6 3.39 -3.28 -8.45
CA GLN A 6 2.71 -3.97 -9.54
C GLN A 6 1.80 -5.04 -8.97
N LEU A 7 0.54 -5.05 -9.41
CA LEU A 7 -0.45 -6.05 -9.02
C LEU A 7 -1.07 -6.69 -10.26
N ILE A 8 -1.24 -8.02 -10.20
CA ILE A 8 -1.94 -8.79 -11.22
C ILE A 8 -3.06 -9.58 -10.54
N ASN A 9 -4.31 -9.25 -10.87
CA ASN A 9 -5.51 -9.94 -10.41
C ASN A 9 -6.51 -10.08 -11.58
N THR A 10 -6.30 -11.10 -12.42
CA THR A 10 -7.08 -11.32 -13.65
C THR A 10 -8.58 -11.58 -13.42
N PRO A 11 -9.06 -12.13 -12.28
CA PRO A 11 -10.48 -12.19 -11.96
C PRO A 11 -11.20 -10.84 -11.78
N LEU A 12 -10.47 -9.73 -11.56
CA LEU A 12 -11.03 -8.45 -11.12
C LEU A 12 -10.56 -7.24 -11.96
N PRO A 13 -10.71 -7.26 -13.31
CA PRO A 13 -10.34 -6.12 -14.14
C PRO A 13 -11.16 -4.87 -13.76
N GLY A 14 -10.55 -3.68 -13.85
CA GLY A 14 -11.20 -2.41 -13.51
C GLY A 14 -11.45 -2.18 -12.01
N MET A 15 -10.87 -3.01 -11.13
CA MET A 15 -11.00 -2.81 -9.68
C MET A 15 -9.94 -1.84 -9.14
N HIS A 16 -10.38 -1.01 -8.19
CA HIS A 16 -9.55 -0.06 -7.46
C HIS A 16 -8.80 -0.72 -6.31
N TYR A 17 -7.53 -0.38 -6.15
CA TYR A 17 -6.69 -0.74 -5.02
C TYR A 17 -5.99 0.48 -4.45
N ASP A 18 -5.84 0.51 -3.13
CA ASP A 18 -5.02 1.47 -2.42
C ASP A 18 -3.71 0.83 -1.97
N VAL A 19 -2.61 1.53 -2.18
CA VAL A 19 -1.28 1.17 -1.69
C VAL A 19 -0.91 2.09 -0.55
N GLY A 20 -0.33 1.52 0.52
CA GLY A 20 0.33 2.26 1.58
C GLY A 20 1.79 1.83 1.71
N LEU A 21 2.68 2.82 1.71
CA LEU A 21 4.11 2.68 1.99
C LEU A 21 4.36 3.20 3.41
N ILE A 22 4.87 2.31 4.27
CA ILE A 22 4.95 2.56 5.70
C ILE A 22 6.40 2.46 6.15
N GLN A 23 6.86 3.49 6.85
CA GLN A 23 8.23 3.57 7.38
C GLN A 23 8.30 3.03 8.82
N ALA A 24 9.31 2.20 9.10
CA ALA A 24 9.67 1.65 10.40
C ALA A 24 10.95 2.30 10.95
N PRO A 25 11.15 2.41 12.27
CA PRO A 25 10.25 1.95 13.33
C PRO A 25 9.06 2.91 13.51
N ARG A 26 7.93 2.36 13.97
CA ARG A 26 6.70 3.11 14.22
C ARG A 26 6.07 2.66 15.55
N PRO A 27 5.43 3.57 16.31
CA PRO A 27 4.69 3.17 17.49
C PRO A 27 3.59 2.16 17.15
N SER A 28 3.43 1.12 17.96
CA SER A 28 2.38 0.10 17.77
C SER A 28 0.96 0.66 17.92
N SER A 29 0.81 1.82 18.56
CA SER A 29 -0.46 2.53 18.71
C SER A 29 -0.85 3.39 17.51
N ALA A 30 0.05 3.59 16.55
CA ALA A 30 -0.21 4.48 15.42
C ALA A 30 -1.00 3.74 14.32
N PRO A 31 -2.07 4.34 13.78
CA PRO A 31 -2.96 3.68 12.82
C PRO A 31 -2.25 3.50 11.47
N CYS A 32 -2.57 2.43 10.75
CA CYS A 32 -1.79 1.97 9.59
C CYS A 32 -2.51 2.01 8.25
N ALA A 33 -3.67 2.65 8.14
CA ALA A 33 -4.43 2.75 6.89
C ALA A 33 -3.79 3.74 5.88
N PRO A 34 -4.03 3.59 4.57
CA PRO A 34 -3.62 4.59 3.59
C PRO A 34 -4.16 5.97 3.95
N GLY A 35 -3.29 6.98 3.95
CA GLY A 35 -3.63 8.34 4.35
C GLY A 35 -3.39 8.67 5.84
N ASP A 36 -3.10 7.67 6.68
CA ASP A 36 -2.72 7.95 8.07
C ASP A 36 -1.36 8.66 8.19
N PRO A 37 -1.12 9.42 9.28
CA PRO A 37 0.11 10.19 9.44
C PRO A 37 1.39 9.34 9.30
N GLY A 38 2.16 9.58 8.25
CA GLY A 38 3.39 8.82 7.99
C GLY A 38 3.24 7.55 7.20
N ILE A 39 2.17 7.49 6.42
CA ILE A 39 1.97 6.52 5.37
C ILE A 39 1.82 7.32 4.09
N ALA A 40 2.74 7.12 3.16
CA ALA A 40 2.54 7.60 1.80
C ALA A 40 1.62 6.63 1.10
N SER A 41 0.60 7.14 0.42
CA SER A 41 -0.41 6.32 -0.25
C SER A 41 -0.67 6.77 -1.67
N ALA A 42 -1.09 5.81 -2.49
CA ALA A 42 -1.58 6.05 -3.83
C ALA A 42 -2.65 5.02 -4.17
N GLY A 43 -3.62 5.41 -4.99
CA GLY A 43 -4.64 4.52 -5.54
C GLY A 43 -4.34 4.19 -7.00
N PHE A 44 -4.77 3.01 -7.46
CA PHE A 44 -4.69 2.63 -8.86
C PHE A 44 -5.79 1.62 -9.23
N GLU A 45 -6.17 1.66 -10.50
CA GLU A 45 -7.15 0.75 -11.09
C GLU A 45 -6.42 -0.35 -11.86
N LEU A 46 -6.99 -1.56 -11.86
CA LEU A 46 -6.55 -2.62 -12.77
C LEU A 46 -7.05 -2.35 -14.19
N ASP A 47 -6.20 -2.61 -15.18
CA ASP A 47 -6.57 -2.54 -16.59
C ASP A 47 -7.55 -3.67 -16.99
N ALA A 48 -7.95 -3.68 -18.26
CA ALA A 48 -8.89 -4.66 -18.81
C ALA A 48 -8.40 -6.12 -18.75
N VAL A 49 -7.11 -6.36 -18.51
CA VAL A 49 -6.53 -7.70 -18.33
C VAL A 49 -6.13 -7.97 -16.87
N GLY A 50 -6.55 -7.12 -15.93
CA GLY A 50 -6.32 -7.29 -14.50
C GLY A 50 -4.91 -6.91 -14.04
N ARG A 51 -4.17 -6.06 -14.75
CA ARG A 51 -2.85 -5.55 -14.35
C ARG A 51 -2.93 -4.09 -13.91
N GLY A 52 -2.23 -3.74 -12.86
CA GLY A 52 -2.10 -2.36 -12.41
C GLY A 52 -0.71 -2.06 -11.89
N MET A 53 -0.31 -0.81 -12.03
CA MET A 53 0.98 -0.31 -11.57
C MET A 53 0.81 1.09 -11.01
N VAL A 54 1.49 1.35 -9.90
CA VAL A 54 1.54 2.68 -9.30
C VAL A 54 2.92 2.95 -8.72
N THR A 55 3.34 4.21 -8.80
CA THR A 55 4.53 4.70 -8.10
C THR A 55 4.10 5.47 -6.87
N VAL A 56 4.62 5.07 -5.71
CA VAL A 56 4.44 5.79 -4.44
C VAL A 56 5.74 6.49 -4.10
N GLN A 57 5.66 7.78 -3.79
CA GLN A 57 6.81 8.60 -3.44
C GLN A 57 6.62 9.22 -2.05
N ASP A 58 7.68 9.20 -1.25
CA ASP A 58 7.70 9.82 0.08
C ASP A 58 9.10 10.35 0.42
N THR A 59 9.20 11.17 1.46
CA THR A 59 10.47 11.55 2.09
C THR A 59 10.81 10.55 3.20
N ILE A 60 12.05 10.06 3.24
CA ILE A 60 12.50 9.19 4.33
C ILE A 60 12.60 10.01 5.61
N ARG A 61 11.89 9.58 6.65
CA ARG A 61 11.86 10.24 7.95
C ARG A 61 13.17 9.98 8.71
N PRO A 62 13.62 10.92 9.55
CA PRO A 62 14.75 10.66 10.44
C PRO A 62 14.51 9.43 11.31
N GLY A 63 15.49 8.54 11.36
CA GLY A 63 15.43 7.30 12.13
C GLY A 63 14.71 6.13 11.45
N THR A 64 14.23 6.30 10.22
CA THR A 64 13.71 5.17 9.43
C THR A 64 14.82 4.16 9.15
N THR A 65 14.55 2.89 9.45
CA THR A 65 15.48 1.76 9.24
C THR A 65 14.97 0.77 8.20
N GLY A 66 13.68 0.80 7.92
CA GLY A 66 13.09 -0.07 6.92
C GLY A 66 11.70 0.39 6.51
N VAL A 67 11.21 -0.18 5.43
CA VAL A 67 9.89 0.12 4.86
C VAL A 67 9.14 -1.16 4.54
N TRP A 68 7.82 -1.12 4.67
CA TRP A 68 6.93 -2.19 4.24
C TRP A 68 5.79 -1.62 3.39
N VAL A 69 5.19 -2.49 2.58
CA VAL A 69 4.09 -2.14 1.68
C VAL A 69 2.86 -2.93 2.07
N MET A 70 1.71 -2.25 2.04
CA MET A 70 0.40 -2.89 2.07
C MET A 70 -0.41 -2.46 0.85
N ILE A 71 -1.27 -3.36 0.37
CA ILE A 71 -2.19 -3.15 -0.74
C ILE A 71 -3.57 -3.64 -0.27
N GLN A 72 -4.59 -2.81 -0.43
CA GLN A 72 -5.94 -3.17 -0.03
C GLN A 72 -6.97 -2.84 -1.11
N ARG A 73 -8.02 -3.65 -1.16
CA ARG A 73 -9.24 -3.34 -1.92
C ARG A 73 -10.32 -2.88 -0.95
N PRO A 74 -10.89 -1.67 -1.13
CA PRO A 74 -12.00 -1.22 -0.30
C PRO A 74 -13.20 -2.17 -0.39
N SER A 75 -13.95 -2.28 0.70
CA SER A 75 -15.25 -2.94 0.73
C SER A 75 -16.38 -1.91 0.75
N SER A 76 -17.50 -2.22 0.10
CA SER A 76 -18.63 -1.28 -0.03
C SER A 76 -19.49 -1.16 1.22
N HIS A 77 -19.46 -2.16 2.11
CA HIS A 77 -20.38 -2.27 3.24
C HIS A 77 -19.71 -2.59 4.58
N THR A 78 -18.38 -2.65 4.63
CA THR A 78 -17.61 -2.89 5.86
C THR A 78 -16.31 -2.08 5.84
N GLN A 79 -15.79 -1.75 7.02
CA GLN A 79 -14.47 -1.13 7.16
C GLN A 79 -13.33 -2.13 6.91
N ASP A 80 -13.61 -3.43 6.94
CA ASP A 80 -12.63 -4.45 6.59
C ASP A 80 -12.38 -4.47 5.08
N PRO A 81 -11.11 -4.51 4.65
CA PRO A 81 -10.80 -4.57 3.23
C PRO A 81 -11.32 -5.87 2.61
N ALA A 82 -11.85 -5.78 1.40
CA ALA A 82 -12.31 -6.96 0.65
C ALA A 82 -11.13 -7.86 0.25
N GLU A 83 -9.94 -7.28 0.05
CA GLU A 83 -8.67 -7.98 -0.14
C GLU A 83 -7.55 -7.20 0.54
N PHE A 84 -6.57 -7.93 1.09
CA PHE A 84 -5.41 -7.34 1.76
C PHE A 84 -4.15 -8.14 1.44
N TYR A 85 -3.12 -7.44 0.97
CA TYR A 85 -1.79 -7.98 0.71
C TYR A 85 -0.76 -7.13 1.43
N THR A 86 0.26 -7.75 2.02
CA THR A 86 1.33 -7.02 2.71
C THR A 86 2.67 -7.73 2.51
N SER A 87 3.75 -6.98 2.54
CA SER A 87 5.09 -7.57 2.55
C SER A 87 5.33 -8.32 3.88
N GLY A 88 5.85 -9.54 3.79
CA GLY A 88 6.19 -10.35 4.96
C GLY A 88 7.47 -9.91 5.71
N PHE A 89 8.12 -8.84 5.25
CA PHE A 89 9.38 -8.34 5.81
C PHE A 89 9.52 -6.83 5.57
N LEU A 90 10.46 -6.22 6.31
CA LEU A 90 10.90 -4.85 6.08
C LEU A 90 12.05 -4.84 5.08
N VAL A 91 11.94 -4.00 4.05
CA VAL A 91 13.07 -3.67 3.18
C VAL A 91 13.91 -2.61 3.89
N ALA A 92 15.22 -2.85 4.06
CA ALA A 92 16.12 -1.88 4.66
C ALA A 92 16.25 -0.60 3.79
N VAL A 93 16.39 0.55 4.45
CA VAL A 93 16.60 1.86 3.81
C VAL A 93 18.07 2.26 3.87
#